data_AF-A0A963HD90-F1
#
_entry.id   AF-A0A963HD90-F1
#
_cell.length_a   1.000
_cell.length_b   1.000
_cell.length_c   1.000
_cell.angle_alpha   90.00
_cell.angle_beta   90.00
_cell.angle_gamma   90.00
#
_symmetry.space_group_name_H-M   'P 1'
#
loop_
_entity.id
_entity.type
_entity.pdbx_description
1 polymer ?
#
loop_
_entity_poly.entity_id
_entity_poly.type
_entity_poly.pdbx_seq_one_letter_code
_entity_poly.pdbx_strand_id
1 'polypeptide(L)' 'DTHTADGLKVGSELRSSEMPMVVLETALPAKFEETIVEALGRRPERPPALQGIEDLPQRVEVIDVSVEAVKAIIERELH' A
#
# COMPACT_ATOMS: atom_id res chain seq x y z
N ASP A 1 7.67 5.32 1.45
CA ASP A 1 7.31 4.49 0.28
C ASP A 1 7.46 5.33 -1.00
N THR A 2 7.03 4.83 -2.15
CA THR A 2 7.11 5.58 -3.42
C THR A 2 6.21 6.83 -3.43
N HIS A 3 5.01 6.77 -2.85
CA HIS A 3 4.08 7.89 -2.80
C HIS A 3 4.62 9.06 -1.95
N THR A 4 5.18 8.74 -0.78
CA THR A 4 5.81 9.75 0.09
C THR A 4 7.08 10.32 -0.54
N ALA A 5 7.85 9.50 -1.26
CA ALA A 5 9.04 9.95 -1.98
C ALA A 5 8.69 10.94 -3.11
N ASP A 6 7.61 10.70 -3.84
CA ASP A 6 7.08 11.62 -4.85
C ASP A 6 6.69 12.97 -4.23
N GLY A 7 5.90 12.93 -3.14
CA GLY A 7 5.54 14.12 -2.37
C GLY A 7 6.75 14.88 -1.84
N LEU A 8 7.77 14.17 -1.34
CA LEU A 8 9.01 14.79 -0.84
C LEU A 8 9.84 15.42 -1.95
N LYS A 9 9.93 14.78 -3.13
CA LYS A 9 10.64 15.32 -4.29
C LYS A 9 10.03 16.65 -4.68
N VAL A 10 8.73 16.69 -4.97
CA VAL A 10 8.05 17.92 -5.39
C VAL A 10 8.08 18.97 -4.29
N GLY A 11 7.85 18.56 -3.04
CA GLY A 11 7.89 19.45 -1.89
C GLY A 11 9.26 20.10 -1.71
N SER A 12 10.36 19.36 -1.88
CA SER A 12 11.72 19.90 -1.74
C SER A 12 12.04 20.99 -2.77
N GLU A 13 11.43 20.96 -3.94
CA GLU A 13 11.61 21.96 -5.00
C GLU A 13 10.76 23.21 -4.76
N LEU A 14 9.64 23.08 -4.05
CA LEU A 14 8.67 24.17 -3.81
C LEU A 14 8.73 24.77 -2.40
N ARG A 15 9.52 24.19 -1.49
CA ARG A 15 9.59 24.66 -0.10
C ARG A 15 10.12 26.10 0.01
N SER A 16 9.52 26.87 0.92
CA SER A 16 9.97 28.22 1.30
C SER A 16 10.46 28.22 2.74
N SER A 17 11.37 29.13 3.09
CA SER A 17 11.79 29.37 4.48
C SER A 17 10.72 30.09 5.31
N GLU A 18 9.74 30.71 4.67
CA GLU A 18 8.70 31.51 5.34
C GLU A 18 7.54 30.67 5.88
N MET A 19 7.34 29.46 5.34
CA MET A 19 6.23 28.58 5.71
C MET A 19 6.69 27.12 5.81
N PRO A 20 6.43 26.44 6.94
CA PRO A 20 6.70 25.00 7.05
C PRO A 20 5.94 24.20 6.00
N MET A 21 6.64 23.30 5.33
CA MET A 21 6.04 22.33 4.44
C MET A 21 5.86 20.99 5.14
N VAL A 22 4.67 20.41 5.02
CA VAL A 22 4.35 19.07 5.52
C VAL A 22 4.07 18.17 4.33
N VAL A 23 4.87 17.10 4.20
CA VAL A 23 4.62 16.03 3.23
C VAL A 23 3.83 14.94 3.94
N LEU A 24 2.71 14.53 3.35
CA LEU A 24 1.87 13.48 3.92
C LEU A 24 2.48 12.11 3.56
N GLU A 25 2.79 11.31 4.58
CA GLU A 25 3.10 9.91 4.38
C GLU A 25 1.79 9.14 4.17
N THR A 26 1.52 8.74 2.92
CA THR A 26 0.24 8.11 2.53
C THR A 26 0.27 6.59 2.59
N ALA A 27 1.46 5.99 2.70
CA ALA A 27 1.63 4.56 2.91
C ALA A 27 2.97 4.22 3.58
N LEU A 28 2.94 3.14 4.37
CA LEU A 28 4.16 2.57 4.95
C LEU A 28 5.04 1.93 3.86
N PRO A 29 6.38 2.00 3.98
CA PRO A 29 7.31 1.34 3.06
C PRO A 29 7.04 -0.16 2.88
N ALA A 30 6.59 -0.86 3.93
CA ALA A 30 6.26 -2.28 3.90
C ALA A 30 5.19 -2.65 2.86
N LYS A 31 4.35 -1.70 2.41
CA LYS A 31 3.35 -1.93 1.35
C LYS A 31 3.96 -2.00 -0.06
N PHE A 32 5.22 -1.58 -0.23
CA PHE A 32 5.91 -1.46 -1.51
C PHE A 32 7.36 -1.99 -1.41
N GLU A 33 7.52 -3.17 -0.83
CA GLU A 33 8.83 -3.76 -0.49
C GLU A 33 9.79 -3.86 -1.67
N GLU A 34 9.32 -4.30 -2.84
CA GLU A 34 10.16 -4.46 -4.03
C GLU A 34 10.87 -3.17 -4.41
N THR A 35 10.15 -2.05 -4.46
CA THR A 35 10.73 -0.74 -4.79
C THR A 35 11.69 -0.25 -3.70
N ILE A 36 11.44 -0.56 -2.43
CA ILE A 36 12.37 -0.23 -1.34
C ILE A 36 13.67 -1.03 -1.50
N VAL A 37 13.59 -2.32 -1.85
CA VAL A 37 14.76 -3.17 -2.12
C VAL A 37 15.53 -2.68 -3.34
N GLU A 38 14.85 -2.31 -4.42
CA GLU A 38 15.47 -1.74 -5.62
C GLU A 38 16.26 -0.47 -5.28
N ALA A 39 15.64 0.47 -4.56
CA ALA A 39 16.24 1.77 -4.28
C ALA A 39 17.34 1.72 -3.19
N LEU A 40 17.19 0.86 -2.18
CA LEU A 40 18.03 0.88 -0.97
C LEU A 40 18.81 -0.42 -0.72
N GLY A 41 18.60 -1.46 -1.52
CA GLY A 41 19.26 -2.77 -1.36
C GLY A 41 18.85 -3.55 -0.10
N ARG A 42 17.79 -3.12 0.61
CA ARG A 42 17.32 -3.75 1.85
C ARG A 42 15.79 -3.76 1.92
N ARG A 43 15.25 -4.76 2.62
CA ARG A 43 13.80 -4.82 2.91
C ARG A 43 13.42 -3.72 3.91
N PRO A 44 12.21 -3.14 3.79
CA PRO A 44 11.68 -2.22 4.78
C PRO A 44 11.43 -2.93 6.11
N GLU A 45 11.44 -2.16 7.20
CA GLU A 45 10.97 -2.65 8.49
C GLU A 45 9.47 -2.93 8.43
N ARG A 46 9.03 -4.03 9.05
CA ARG A 46 7.63 -4.42 9.13
C ARG A 46 7.12 -4.21 10.55
N PRO A 47 5.97 -3.52 10.72
CA PRO A 47 5.30 -3.44 12.01
C PRO A 47 5.09 -4.84 12.61
N PRO A 48 5.24 -5.05 13.93
CA PRO A 48 5.08 -6.36 14.56
C PRO A 48 3.77 -7.06 14.21
N ALA A 49 2.67 -6.30 14.11
CA ALA A 49 1.35 -6.82 13.76
C ALA A 49 1.22 -7.38 12.32
N LEU A 50 2.18 -7.09 11.44
CA LEU A 50 2.18 -7.53 10.04
C LEU A 50 3.26 -8.58 9.74
N GLN A 51 4.00 -9.04 10.75
CA GLN A 51 4.99 -10.10 10.55
C GLN A 51 4.29 -11.43 10.25
N GLY A 52 4.69 -12.08 9.14
CA GLY A 52 4.13 -13.37 8.71
C GLY A 52 2.70 -13.30 8.18
N ILE A 53 2.15 -12.11 7.90
CA ILE A 53 0.76 -11.99 7.39
C ILE A 53 0.59 -12.69 6.04
N GLU A 54 1.63 -12.72 5.20
CA GLU A 54 1.62 -13.40 3.91
C GLU A 54 1.70 -14.92 4.02
N ASP A 55 2.14 -15.46 5.17
CA ASP A 55 2.22 -16.90 5.42
C ASP A 55 0.86 -17.48 5.88
N LEU A 56 -0.12 -16.62 6.18
CA LEU A 56 -1.46 -17.05 6.62
C LEU A 56 -2.31 -17.54 5.44
N PRO A 57 -3.20 -18.54 5.66
CA PRO A 57 -4.16 -18.95 4.64
C PRO A 57 -5.04 -17.79 4.19
N GLN A 58 -5.17 -17.63 2.87
CA GLN A 58 -6.07 -16.63 2.27
C GLN A 58 -7.42 -17.26 1.96
N ARG A 59 -8.52 -16.61 2.36
CA ARG A 59 -9.89 -16.97 1.93
C ARG A 59 -10.27 -16.10 0.74
N VAL A 60 -10.15 -16.65 -0.47
CA VAL A 60 -10.42 -15.96 -1.73
C VAL A 60 -11.25 -16.86 -2.65
N GLU A 61 -12.20 -16.27 -3.37
CA GLU A 61 -12.97 -16.94 -4.43
C GLU A 61 -12.69 -16.23 -5.75
N VAL A 62 -12.26 -16.99 -6.77
CA VAL A 62 -11.99 -16.47 -8.11
C VAL A 62 -13.27 -16.58 -8.93
N ILE A 63 -13.68 -15.48 -9.55
CA ILE A 63 -14.83 -15.41 -10.45
C ILE A 63 -14.46 -14.78 -11.78
N ASP A 64 -15.30 -15.05 -12.78
CA ASP A 64 -15.22 -14.36 -14.07
C ASP A 64 -15.50 -12.86 -13.92
N VAL A 65 -15.05 -12.08 -14.90
CA VAL A 65 -15.34 -10.64 -15.00
C VAL A 65 -16.80 -10.45 -15.45
N SER A 66 -17.74 -10.71 -14.53
CA SER A 66 -19.19 -10.66 -14.75
C SER A 66 -19.88 -9.97 -13.57
N VAL A 67 -20.81 -9.07 -13.90
CA VAL A 67 -21.64 -8.38 -12.93
C VAL A 67 -22.55 -9.38 -12.20
N GLU A 68 -23.07 -10.38 -12.90
CA GLU A 68 -23.95 -11.42 -12.39
C GLU A 68 -23.21 -12.32 -11.40
N ALA A 69 -21.96 -12.71 -11.70
CA ALA A 69 -21.12 -13.49 -10.80
C ALA A 69 -20.86 -12.77 -9.46
N VAL A 70 -20.58 -11.46 -9.51
CA VAL A 70 -20.41 -10.63 -8.30
C VAL A 70 -21.70 -10.58 -7.48
N LYS A 71 -22.86 -10.35 -8.13
CA LYS A 71 -24.16 -10.32 -7.45
C LYS A 71 -24.47 -11.63 -6.74
N ALA A 72 -24.23 -12.76 -7.40
CA ALA A 72 -24.47 -14.08 -6.83
C ALA A 72 -23.63 -14.34 -5.57
N ILE A 73 -22.36 -13.89 -5.53
CA ILE A 73 -21.53 -13.97 -4.32
C ILE A 73 -22.14 -13.13 -3.20
N ILE A 74 -22.52 -11.88 -3.49
CA ILE A 74 -23.10 -10.99 -2.48
C ILE A 74 -24.39 -11.58 -1.91
N GLU A 75 -25.29 -12.08 -2.76
CA GLU A 75 -26.53 -12.72 -2.34
C GLU A 75 -26.29 -13.97 -1.48
N ARG A 76 -25.29 -14.77 -1.83
CA ARG A 76 -24.92 -15.99 -1.08
C ARG A 76 -24.39 -15.69 0.33
N GLU A 77 -23.60 -14.62 0.51
CA GLU A 77 -23.01 -14.27 1.83
C GLU A 77 -23.93 -13.38 2.70
N LEU A 78 -25.09 -12.93 2.18
CA LEU A 78 -26.10 -12.20 2.94
C LEU A 78 -27.02 -13.13 3.77
N HIS A 79 -26.95 -14.43 3.55
CA HIS A 79 -27.75 -15.47 4.23
C HIS A 79 -26.88 -16.36 5.12
#